data_AF-A0A0S9RG05-F1
#
_entry.id   AF-A0A0S9RG05-F1
#
_cell.length_a   1.000
_cell.length_b   1.000
_cell.length_c   1.000
_cell.angle_alpha   90.00
_cell.angle_beta   90.00
_cell.angle_gamma   90.00
#
_symmetry.space_group_name_H-M   'P 1'
#
loop_
_entity.id
_entity.type
_entity.pdbx_description
1 polymer ?
#
loop_
_entity_poly.entity_id
_entity_poly.type
_entity_poly.pdbx_seq_one_letter_code
_entity_poly.pdbx_strand_id
1 'polypeptide(L)' 'MKTVQVRINKRGWMALRNLASDKDLSLEALMVEALNDALLKHQQPPIVERRTGERGTEGIEAE' A
#
# COMPACT_ATOMS: atom_id res chain seq x y z
N MET A 1 -3.14 12.06 -10.65
CA MET A 1 -2.92 11.50 -9.29
C MET A 1 -2.04 12.44 -8.49
N LYS A 2 -2.23 12.56 -7.18
CA LYS A 2 -1.34 13.31 -6.28
C LYS A 2 -0.52 12.34 -5.43
N THR A 3 0.71 12.70 -5.09
CA THR A 3 1.62 11.86 -4.30
C THR A 3 1.79 12.46 -2.91
N VAL A 4 1.78 11.60 -1.88
CA VAL A 4 2.12 11.98 -0.51
C VAL A 4 3.50 11.41 -0.17
N GLN A 5 4.37 12.24 0.39
CA GLN A 5 5.69 11.84 0.87
C GLN A 5 5.72 11.91 2.40
N VAL A 6 6.10 10.82 3.05
CA VAL A 6 6.19 10.73 4.52
C VAL A 6 7.57 10.24 4.95
N ARG A 7 8.00 10.64 6.15
CA ARG A 7 9.21 10.13 6.79
C ARG A 7 8.83 9.19 7.93
N ILE A 8 9.43 8.02 7.93
CA ILE A 8 9.22 6.99 8.95
C ILE A 8 10.57 6.71 9.59
N ASN A 9 10.62 6.65 10.92
CA ASN A 9 11.84 6.29 11.62
C ASN A 9 12.15 4.78 11.45
N LYS A 10 13.38 4.36 11.79
CA LYS A 10 13.82 2.96 11.61
C LYS A 10 12.90 1.95 12.31
N ARG A 11 12.46 2.25 13.54
CA ARG A 11 11.60 1.36 14.32
C ARG A 11 10.21 1.20 13.67
N GLY A 12 9.60 2.31 13.25
CA GLY A 12 8.32 2.32 12.56
C GLY A 12 8.39 1.57 11.23
N TRP A 13 9.48 1.72 10.48
CA TRP A 13 9.69 0.98 9.23
C TRP A 13 9.71 -0.54 9.43
N MET A 14 10.43 -1.02 10.46
CA MET A 14 10.47 -2.45 10.79
C MET A 14 9.09 -2.94 11.25
N ALA A 15 8.39 -2.18 12.09
CA ALA A 15 7.05 -2.53 12.55
C ALA A 15 6.06 -2.67 11.38
N LEU A 16 6.08 -1.73 10.43
CA LEU A 16 5.22 -1.79 9.24
C LEU A 16 5.56 -2.97 8.33
N ARG A 17 6.85 -3.28 8.13
CA ARG A 17 7.25 -4.46 7.34
C ARG A 17 6.79 -5.76 7.97
N ASN A 18 6.96 -5.90 9.28
CA ASN A 18 6.50 -7.09 10.00
C ASN A 18 4.99 -7.22 9.91
N LEU A 19 4.24 -6.14 10.17
CA LEU A 19 2.78 -6.15 10.07
C LEU A 19 2.28 -6.49 8.66
N ALA A 20 2.93 -5.97 7.62
CA ALA A 20 2.60 -6.32 6.23
C ALA A 20 2.85 -7.81 5.96
N SER A 21 3.98 -8.36 6.44
CA SER A 21 4.31 -9.79 6.33
C SER A 21 3.33 -10.67 7.08
N ASP A 22 2.97 -10.31 8.32
CA ASP A 22 2.04 -11.08 9.16
C ASP A 22 0.63 -11.14 8.55
N LYS A 23 0.24 -10.10 7.79
CA LYS A 23 -1.03 -10.00 7.08
C LYS A 23 -0.99 -10.55 5.64
N ASP A 24 0.15 -11.02 5.16
CA ASP A 24 0.38 -11.40 3.75
C ASP A 24 -0.01 -10.29 2.76
N LEU A 25 0.40 -9.06 3.06
CA LEU A 25 0.13 -7.87 2.26
C LEU A 25 1.43 -7.19 1.82
N SER A 26 1.38 -6.51 0.67
CA SER A 26 2.44 -5.55 0.34
C SER A 26 2.38 -4.34 1.30
N LEU A 27 3.51 -3.64 1.46
CA LEU A 27 3.51 -2.41 2.27
C LEU A 27 2.57 -1.35 1.68
N GLU A 28 2.49 -1.24 0.35
CA GLU A 28 1.54 -0.36 -0.32
C GLU A 28 0.10 -0.72 0.02
N ALA A 29 -0.25 -2.01 -0.04
CA ALA A 29 -1.56 -2.52 0.34
C ALA A 29 -1.96 -2.14 1.76
N LEU A 30 -1.04 -2.36 2.71
CA LEU A 30 -1.24 -2.00 4.12
C LEU A 30 -1.46 -0.49 4.29
N MET A 31 -0.70 0.34 3.58
CA MET A 31 -0.85 1.80 3.67
C MET A 31 -2.17 2.30 3.07
N VAL A 32 -2.61 1.71 1.95
CA VAL A 32 -3.93 2.00 1.37
C VAL A 32 -5.05 1.63 2.34
N GLU A 33 -4.99 0.44 2.93
CA GLU A 33 -5.94 -0.02 3.97
C GLU A 33 -5.96 0.95 5.15
N ALA A 34 -4.79 1.29 5.71
CA ALA A 34 -4.70 2.15 6.89
C ALA A 34 -5.23 3.58 6.64
N LEU A 35 -4.96 4.17 5.48
CA LEU A 35 -5.45 5.51 5.14
C LEU A 35 -6.96 5.52 4.92
N ASN A 36 -7.50 4.51 4.24
CA ASN A 36 -8.94 4.39 4.04
C ASN A 36 -9.69 4.07 5.35
N ASP A 37 -9.13 3.26 6.23
CA ASP A 37 -9.69 3.02 7.57
C ASP A 37 -9.76 4.33 8.39
N ALA A 38 -8.75 5.20 8.30
CA ALA A 38 -8.80 6.51 8.91
C ALA A 38 -9.94 7.38 8.34
N LEU A 39 -10.16 7.39 7.03
CA LEU A 39 -11.27 8.13 6.39
C LEU A 39 -12.63 7.61 6.86
N LEU A 40 -12.80 6.29 6.91
CA LEU A 40 -14.05 5.65 7.32
C LEU A 40 -14.41 5.97 8.78
N LYS A 41 -13.43 6.05 9.69
CA LYS A 41 -13.65 6.49 11.09
C LYS A 41 -14.22 7.90 11.19
N HIS A 42 -14.03 8.73 10.17
CA HIS A 42 -14.56 10.09 10.06
C HIS A 42 -15.72 10.21 9.06
N GLN A 43 -16.35 9.08 8.70
CA GLN A 43 -17.50 9.02 7.78
C GLN A 43 -17.18 9.62 6.40
N GLN A 44 -15.92 9.57 5.98
CA GLN A 44 -15.49 9.97 4.65
C GLN A 44 -15.41 8.75 3.74
N PRO A 45 -15.68 8.89 2.43
CA PRO A 45 -15.52 7.79 1.48
C PRO A 45 -14.04 7.37 1.38
N PRO A 46 -13.74 6.08 1.18
CA PRO A 46 -12.39 5.63 0.92
C PRO A 46 -11.96 6.06 -0.49
N ILE A 47 -10.92 6.89 -0.58
CA ILE A 47 -10.46 7.51 -1.84
C ILE A 47 -9.01 7.15 -2.19
N VAL A 48 -8.33 6.39 -1.33
CA VAL A 48 -6.95 5.97 -1.59
C VAL A 48 -6.98 4.66 -2.36
N GLU A 49 -6.34 4.67 -3.52
CA GLU A 49 -6.24 3.51 -4.40
C GLU A 49 -4.79 3.08 -4.53
N ARG A 50 -4.55 1.78 -4.75
CA ARG A 50 -3.23 1.27 -5.16
C ARG A 50 -2.93 1.78 -6.57
N ARG A 51 -1.66 1.98 -6.89
CA ARG A 51 -1.28 2.23 -8.27
C ARG A 51 -1.40 0.91 -9.05
N THR A 52 -2.56 0.64 -9.62
CA THR A 52 -2.73 -0.47 -10.57
C THR A 52 -2.01 -0.06 -11.86
N GLY A 53 -0.80 -0.58 -12.06
CA GLY A 53 0.05 -0.30 -13.21
C GLY A 53 1.04 -1.44 -13.43
N GLU A 54 0.64 -2.39 -14.26
CA GLU A 54 1.46 -3.13 -15.23
C GLU A 54 2.90 -3.49 -14.78
N ARG A 55 3.03 -4.43 -13.84
CA ARG A 55 4.23 -5.28 -13.81
C ARG A 55 3.80 -6.70 -14.16
N GLY A 56 3.99 -7.07 -15.43
CA GLY A 56 4.05 -8.47 -15.86
C GLY A 56 3.08 -8.93 -16.97
N THR A 57 3.05 -8.26 -18.12
CA THR A 57 2.67 -8.90 -19.41
C THR A 57 3.66 -8.54 -20.53
N GLU A 58 4.94 -8.41 -20.18
CA GLU A 58 6.06 -8.43 -21.12
C GLU A 58 6.99 -9.54 -20.67
N GLY A 59 7.08 -10.62 -21.46
CA GLY A 59 8.03 -11.72 -21.23
C GLY A 59 7.43 -13.08 -20.84
N ILE A 60 6.48 -13.60 -21.63
CA ILE A 60 6.51 -15.03 -21.96
C ILE A 60 6.47 -15.08 -23.48
N GLU A 61 7.64 -14.94 -24.11
CA GLU A 61 7.85 -15.50 -25.44
C GLU A 61 7.59 -17.00 -25.31
N ALA A 62 6.48 -17.46 -25.89
CA ALA A 62 6.27 -18.88 -26.09
C ALA A 62 7.21 -19.32 -27.21
N GLU A 63 8.17 -20.16 -26.81
CA GLU A 63 9.00 -20.99 -27.69
C GLU A 63 8.13 -21.88 -28.60
#